data_AF-A0A7C2AMJ4-F1
#
_entry.id   AF-A0A7C2AMJ4-F1
#
_cell.length_a   1.000
_cell.length_b   1.000
_cell.length_c   1.000
_cell.angle_alpha   90.00
_cell.angle_beta   90.00
_cell.angle_gamma   90.00
#
_symmetry.space_group_name_H-M   'P 1'
#
loop_
_entity.id
_entity.type
_entity.pdbx_description
1 polymer ?
#
loop_
_entity_poly.entity_id
_entity_poly.type
_entity_poly.pdbx_seq_one_letter_code
_entity_poly.pdbx_strand_id
1 'polypeptide(L)'
;MKTSKSLSIGFAGLLLSLSGPTYAYSNPTADIAWSGGTLGVADIQAAFNNARTTENSQLSTSIPTLTLPSQAQWDSKSDGEKALWLINKERTDRGIKALQGLETNVTNVAQSYAQYLLDNNKTGHEADGKTPSQRLDANPTIQACRESLSRIENLAYFWGISAFQTPLPIEKAVYDWMYEDALSSWGHRDAVLIDAYNDNNSDNQEGFLGIGRASGGPHSSPSRSYNHVEIVVMNIFDPCASWASDSTAPTFASGYPKTANVTHNALDLLVKANENGKAHYIVLADGA
;
A
#
# COMPACT_ATOMS: atom_id res chain seq x y z
N MET A 1 -17.46 -50.70 53.10
CA MET A 1 -16.57 -49.65 52.56
C MET A 1 -15.57 -50.30 51.61
N LYS A 2 -15.74 -50.13 50.30
CA LYS A 2 -14.71 -50.42 49.29
C LYS A 2 -14.60 -49.17 48.42
N THR A 3 -13.44 -48.54 48.50
CA THR A 3 -13.09 -47.28 47.87
C THR A 3 -12.96 -47.46 46.35
N SER A 4 -13.83 -46.80 45.60
CA SER A 4 -13.74 -46.63 44.16
C SER A 4 -12.58 -45.68 43.84
N LYS A 5 -11.51 -46.18 43.22
CA LYS A 5 -10.48 -45.36 42.58
C LYS A 5 -10.99 -44.96 41.20
N SER A 6 -11.22 -43.66 40.98
CA SER A 6 -11.49 -43.15 39.65
C SER A 6 -10.21 -43.20 38.81
N LEU A 7 -10.33 -43.78 37.61
CA LEU A 7 -9.29 -43.77 36.60
C LEU A 7 -9.52 -42.51 35.76
N SER A 8 -8.65 -41.51 35.91
CA SER A 8 -8.67 -40.32 35.09
C SER A 8 -8.08 -40.66 33.72
N ILE A 9 -8.93 -40.76 32.71
CA ILE A 9 -8.52 -40.91 31.31
C ILE A 9 -8.10 -39.52 30.84
N GLY A 10 -6.79 -39.30 30.74
CA GLY A 10 -6.21 -38.10 30.16
C GLY A 10 -6.62 -38.00 28.69
N PHE A 11 -7.48 -37.04 28.38
CA PHE A 11 -7.78 -36.65 27.01
C PHE A 11 -6.54 -35.92 26.46
N ALA A 12 -5.68 -36.65 25.75
CA ALA A 12 -4.67 -36.04 24.90
C ALA A 12 -5.40 -35.41 23.71
N GLY A 13 -5.81 -34.14 23.90
CA GLY A 13 -6.28 -33.32 22.79
C GLY A 13 -5.14 -33.14 21.81
N LEU A 14 -5.18 -33.89 20.72
CA LEU A 14 -4.42 -33.59 19.52
C LEU A 14 -4.94 -32.24 19.01
N LEU A 15 -4.30 -31.16 19.44
CA LEU A 15 -4.40 -29.86 18.78
C LEU A 15 -3.88 -30.06 17.36
N LEU A 16 -4.79 -30.41 16.43
CA LEU A 16 -4.55 -30.10 15.03
C LEU A 16 -4.47 -28.57 14.96
N SER A 17 -3.25 -28.04 15.02
CA SER A 17 -2.97 -26.72 14.49
C SER A 17 -3.36 -26.78 13.02
N LEU A 18 -4.52 -26.21 12.67
CA LEU A 18 -4.78 -25.78 11.31
C LEU A 18 -3.63 -24.82 10.99
N SER A 19 -2.60 -25.32 10.30
CA SER A 19 -1.55 -24.48 9.75
C SER A 19 -2.26 -23.47 8.87
N GLY A 20 -2.14 -22.18 9.22
CA GLY A 20 -2.48 -21.11 8.29
C GLY A 20 -1.70 -21.29 6.97
N PRO A 21 -2.02 -20.51 5.93
CA PRO A 21 -1.25 -20.54 4.70
C PRO A 21 0.25 -20.47 5.03
N THR A 22 1.02 -21.44 4.53
CA THR A 22 2.48 -21.44 4.68
C THR A 22 3.04 -20.42 3.71
N TYR A 23 3.32 -19.22 4.20
CA TYR A 23 4.03 -18.22 3.42
C TYR A 23 5.51 -18.60 3.25
N ALA A 24 6.11 -18.25 2.12
CA ALA A 24 7.53 -18.50 1.86
C ALA A 24 8.49 -17.66 2.75
N TYR A 25 7.97 -16.81 3.63
CA TYR A 25 8.73 -15.94 4.52
C TYR A 25 8.28 -16.09 5.99
N SER A 26 9.15 -15.65 6.89
CA SER A 26 8.86 -15.52 8.32
C SER A 26 8.65 -14.05 8.69
N ASN A 27 7.80 -13.80 9.68
CA ASN A 27 7.55 -12.46 10.19
C ASN A 27 8.54 -12.10 11.30
N PRO A 28 8.94 -10.81 11.43
CA PRO A 28 9.73 -10.33 12.55
C PRO A 28 9.09 -10.70 13.90
N THR A 29 9.90 -10.86 14.94
CA THR A 29 9.40 -11.25 16.27
C THR A 29 8.74 -10.10 17.04
N ALA A 30 8.98 -8.86 16.60
CA ALA A 30 8.44 -7.63 17.16
C ALA A 30 8.50 -6.51 16.12
N ASP A 31 7.76 -5.43 16.35
CA ASP A 31 7.83 -4.21 15.53
C ASP A 31 9.26 -3.63 15.53
N ILE A 32 9.66 -3.09 14.39
CA ILE A 32 10.94 -2.42 14.20
C ILE A 32 10.68 -0.95 13.85
N ALA A 33 10.74 -0.09 14.87
CA ALA A 33 10.41 1.32 14.76
C ALA A 33 11.24 2.06 13.69
N TRP A 34 10.62 3.00 12.98
CA TRP A 34 11.33 3.89 12.04
C TRP A 34 12.50 4.62 12.72
N SER A 35 13.73 4.32 12.30
CA SER A 35 14.95 4.84 12.93
C SER A 35 15.55 6.08 12.25
N GLY A 36 14.99 6.55 11.13
CA GLY A 36 15.55 7.62 10.29
C GLY A 36 14.92 8.99 10.51
N GLY A 37 15.50 10.03 9.89
CA GLY A 37 14.83 11.31 9.72
C GLY A 37 13.63 11.20 8.78
N THR A 38 13.11 12.34 8.31
CA THR A 38 12.01 12.37 7.33
C THR A 38 12.23 13.41 6.23
N LEU A 39 13.49 13.78 5.97
CA LEU A 39 13.87 14.87 5.07
C LEU A 39 14.03 14.41 3.61
N GLY A 40 14.29 13.13 3.35
CA GLY A 40 14.44 12.65 1.98
C GLY A 40 15.01 11.23 1.87
N VAL A 41 15.57 10.92 0.70
CA VAL A 41 16.04 9.59 0.30
C VAL A 41 17.04 8.98 1.29
N ALA A 42 17.97 9.78 1.81
CA ALA A 42 18.97 9.29 2.77
C ALA A 42 18.32 8.74 4.04
N ASP A 43 17.27 9.42 4.53
CA ASP A 43 16.53 9.01 5.72
C ASP A 43 15.68 7.77 5.46
N ILE A 44 15.00 7.71 4.29
CA ILE A 44 14.25 6.53 3.87
C ILE A 44 15.19 5.32 3.81
N GLN A 45 16.33 5.46 3.13
CA GLN A 45 17.33 4.40 3.01
C GLN A 45 17.85 3.94 4.38
N ALA A 46 18.14 4.88 5.27
CA ALA A 46 18.63 4.57 6.61
C ALA A 46 17.59 3.77 7.42
N ALA A 47 16.32 4.17 7.39
CA ALA A 47 15.25 3.48 8.09
C ALA A 47 15.05 2.05 7.57
N PHE A 48 14.89 1.87 6.26
CA PHE A 48 14.72 0.54 5.66
C PHE A 48 15.94 -0.36 5.90
N ASN A 49 17.17 0.17 5.83
CA ASN A 49 18.37 -0.63 6.08
C ASN A 49 18.54 -1.02 7.54
N ASN A 50 18.14 -0.16 8.48
CA ASN A 50 18.09 -0.51 9.88
C ASN A 50 17.07 -1.64 10.13
N ALA A 51 15.88 -1.52 9.53
CA ALA A 51 14.83 -2.53 9.63
C ALA A 51 15.27 -3.89 9.07
N ARG A 52 15.82 -3.92 7.85
CA ARG A 52 16.36 -5.15 7.24
C ARG A 52 17.48 -5.78 8.06
N THR A 53 18.38 -4.98 8.62
CA THR A 53 19.46 -5.48 9.49
C THR A 53 18.90 -6.11 10.77
N THR A 54 17.89 -5.48 11.36
CA THR A 54 17.22 -5.98 12.57
C THR A 54 16.44 -7.25 12.26
N GLU A 55 15.67 -7.29 11.17
CA GLU A 55 14.96 -8.48 10.69
C GLU A 55 15.93 -9.65 10.43
N ASN A 56 17.05 -9.39 9.74
CA ASN A 56 18.10 -10.40 9.51
C ASN A 56 18.60 -11.00 10.83
N SER A 57 18.79 -10.18 11.86
CA SER A 57 19.20 -10.67 13.17
C SER A 57 18.11 -11.47 13.88
N GLN A 58 16.83 -11.10 13.74
CA GLN A 58 15.72 -11.81 14.38
C GLN A 58 15.45 -13.16 13.72
N LEU A 59 15.53 -13.21 12.39
CA LEU A 59 15.09 -14.36 11.59
C LEU A 59 16.22 -15.19 11.02
N SER A 60 17.48 -14.81 11.29
CA SER A 60 18.66 -15.43 10.68
C SER A 60 18.61 -15.42 9.14
N THR A 61 18.06 -14.35 8.56
CA THR A 61 18.00 -14.12 7.12
C THR A 61 19.19 -13.27 6.65
N SER A 62 19.29 -13.04 5.33
CA SER A 62 20.39 -12.26 4.73
C SER A 62 19.87 -11.35 3.62
N ILE A 63 18.84 -10.57 3.95
CA ILE A 63 18.25 -9.57 3.06
C ILE A 63 19.27 -8.45 2.83
N PRO A 64 19.62 -8.12 1.56
CA PRO A 64 20.58 -7.08 1.26
C PRO A 64 20.09 -5.69 1.67
N THR A 65 21.03 -4.77 1.90
CA THR A 65 20.70 -3.35 2.09
C THR A 65 20.12 -2.75 0.82
N LEU A 66 19.09 -1.94 0.99
CA LEU A 66 18.46 -1.12 -0.02
C LEU A 66 19.37 0.06 -0.41
N THR A 67 19.44 0.32 -1.71
CA THR A 67 20.01 1.56 -2.28
C THR A 67 18.91 2.24 -3.08
N LEU A 68 18.46 3.42 -2.62
CA LEU A 68 17.41 4.17 -3.31
C LEU A 68 17.97 4.95 -4.52
N PRO A 69 17.11 5.31 -5.50
CA PRO A 69 17.45 6.29 -6.53
C PRO A 69 17.86 7.63 -5.93
N SER A 70 18.52 8.49 -6.73
CA SER A 70 18.85 9.86 -6.27
C SER A 70 17.61 10.64 -5.81
N GLN A 71 17.79 11.64 -4.95
CA GLN A 71 16.72 12.50 -4.46
C GLN A 71 15.85 13.05 -5.60
N ALA A 72 16.48 13.59 -6.65
CA ALA A 72 15.75 14.13 -7.81
C ALA A 72 14.93 13.06 -8.56
N GLN A 73 15.46 11.84 -8.71
CA GLN A 73 14.71 10.74 -9.32
C GLN A 73 13.56 10.30 -8.43
N TRP A 74 13.77 10.23 -7.11
CA TRP A 74 12.75 9.86 -6.15
C TRP A 74 11.61 10.88 -6.09
N ASP A 75 11.94 12.17 -6.05
CA ASP A 75 10.97 13.26 -6.04
C ASP A 75 10.17 13.34 -7.34
N SER A 76 10.73 12.86 -8.44
CA SER A 76 10.02 12.77 -9.71
C SER A 76 8.97 11.64 -9.74
N LYS A 77 9.00 10.67 -8.82
CA LYS A 77 8.05 9.56 -8.80
C LYS A 77 6.70 9.99 -8.23
N SER A 78 5.63 9.50 -8.85
CA SER A 78 4.29 9.50 -8.25
C SER A 78 4.24 8.64 -6.99
N ASP A 79 3.20 8.81 -6.19
CA ASP A 79 2.96 8.03 -4.97
C ASP A 79 2.91 6.51 -5.28
N GLY A 80 2.23 6.12 -6.37
CA GLY A 80 2.23 4.74 -6.84
C GLY A 80 3.62 4.22 -7.21
N GLU A 81 4.41 5.00 -7.94
CA GLU A 81 5.76 4.59 -8.36
C GLU A 81 6.71 4.44 -7.18
N LYS A 82 6.55 5.24 -6.12
CA LYS A 82 7.31 5.11 -4.87
C LYS A 82 6.94 3.83 -4.12
N ALA A 83 5.65 3.58 -3.95
CA ALA A 83 5.17 2.38 -3.28
C ALA A 83 5.58 1.10 -4.03
N LEU A 84 5.33 1.05 -5.35
CA LEU A 84 5.69 -0.08 -6.19
C LEU A 84 7.20 -0.37 -6.12
N TRP A 85 8.04 0.68 -6.15
CA TRP A 85 9.49 0.50 -6.06
C TRP A 85 9.90 -0.12 -4.71
N LEU A 86 9.40 0.42 -3.60
CA LEU A 86 9.72 -0.10 -2.25
C LEU A 86 9.21 -1.54 -2.09
N ILE A 87 7.94 -1.79 -2.43
CA ILE A 87 7.30 -3.11 -2.33
C ILE A 87 8.06 -4.12 -3.18
N ASN A 88 8.34 -3.82 -4.45
CA ASN A 88 9.07 -4.75 -5.32
C ASN A 88 10.49 -5.01 -4.78
N LYS A 89 11.16 -4.01 -4.22
CA LYS A 89 12.46 -4.22 -3.57
C LYS A 89 12.37 -5.10 -2.33
N GLU A 90 11.32 -4.98 -1.53
CA GLU A 90 11.09 -5.88 -0.39
C GLU A 90 10.78 -7.32 -0.84
N ARG A 91 10.00 -7.47 -1.92
CA ARG A 91 9.65 -8.77 -2.52
C ARG A 91 10.87 -9.46 -3.14
N THR A 92 11.54 -8.82 -4.11
CA THR A 92 12.62 -9.46 -4.87
C THR A 92 13.82 -9.82 -4.01
N ASP A 93 14.15 -8.98 -3.02
CA ASP A 93 15.29 -9.23 -2.12
C ASP A 93 15.00 -10.38 -1.13
N ARG A 94 13.76 -10.87 -1.09
CA ARG A 94 13.32 -12.08 -0.37
C ARG A 94 12.99 -13.25 -1.31
N GLY A 95 13.31 -13.13 -2.60
CA GLY A 95 13.03 -14.18 -3.59
C GLY A 95 11.57 -14.27 -4.02
N ILE A 96 10.75 -13.27 -3.69
CA ILE A 96 9.36 -13.18 -4.15
C ILE A 96 9.32 -12.37 -5.45
N LYS A 97 8.54 -12.83 -6.44
CA LYS A 97 8.41 -12.13 -7.73
C LYS A 97 7.93 -10.70 -7.53
N ALA A 98 8.48 -9.79 -8.34
CA ALA A 98 8.02 -8.41 -8.38
C ALA A 98 6.57 -8.32 -8.90
N LEU A 99 5.82 -7.34 -8.41
CA LEU A 99 4.59 -6.91 -9.06
C LEU A 99 4.91 -6.29 -10.42
N GLN A 100 4.11 -6.62 -11.43
CA GLN A 100 4.29 -6.20 -12.82
C GLN A 100 4.27 -4.69 -12.98
N GLY A 101 3.44 -4.00 -12.22
CA GLY A 101 3.30 -2.56 -12.36
C GLY A 101 2.17 -1.96 -11.55
N LEU A 102 1.95 -0.67 -11.82
CA LEU A 102 0.73 0.01 -11.43
C LEU A 102 -0.38 -0.32 -12.44
N GLU A 103 -1.61 -0.46 -11.96
CA GLU A 103 -2.79 -0.58 -12.83
C GLU A 103 -3.79 0.53 -12.51
N THR A 104 -4.23 1.20 -13.56
CA THR A 104 -5.07 2.39 -13.51
C THR A 104 -6.39 2.15 -12.77
N ASN A 105 -7.12 1.09 -13.12
CA ASN A 105 -8.42 0.79 -12.52
C ASN A 105 -8.29 0.49 -11.02
N VAL A 106 -7.29 -0.29 -10.62
CA VAL A 106 -6.97 -0.61 -9.23
C VAL A 106 -6.58 0.65 -8.46
N THR A 107 -5.78 1.53 -9.09
CA THR A 107 -5.40 2.83 -8.51
C THR A 107 -6.62 3.74 -8.32
N ASN A 108 -7.55 3.75 -9.27
CA ASN A 108 -8.79 4.52 -9.16
C ASN A 108 -9.69 4.02 -8.03
N VAL A 109 -9.78 2.70 -7.83
CA VAL A 109 -10.51 2.09 -6.70
C VAL A 109 -9.87 2.51 -5.38
N ALA A 110 -8.55 2.35 -5.24
CA ALA A 110 -7.81 2.74 -4.04
C ALA A 110 -7.97 4.23 -3.72
N GLN A 111 -7.83 5.10 -4.73
CA GLN A 111 -7.98 6.55 -4.58
C GLN A 111 -9.40 6.95 -4.15
N SER A 112 -10.42 6.33 -4.76
CA SER A 112 -11.82 6.59 -4.40
C SER A 112 -12.09 6.19 -2.94
N TYR A 113 -11.50 5.09 -2.48
CA TYR A 113 -11.68 4.65 -1.10
C TYR A 113 -10.93 5.52 -0.10
N ALA A 114 -9.70 5.94 -0.42
CA ALA A 114 -8.96 6.90 0.40
C ALA A 114 -9.77 8.19 0.61
N GLN A 115 -10.35 8.72 -0.47
CA GLN A 115 -11.19 9.92 -0.41
C GLN A 115 -12.49 9.67 0.37
N TYR A 116 -13.14 8.52 0.18
CA TYR A 116 -14.32 8.16 0.95
C TYR A 116 -14.05 8.16 2.47
N LEU A 117 -12.94 7.54 2.90
CA LEU A 117 -12.54 7.50 4.31
C LEU A 117 -12.34 8.91 4.87
N LEU A 118 -11.67 9.78 4.11
CA LEU A 118 -11.46 11.18 4.49
C LEU A 118 -12.79 11.95 4.59
N ASP A 119 -13.59 11.94 3.53
CA ASP A 119 -14.84 12.74 3.41
C ASP A 119 -15.89 12.34 4.45
N ASN A 120 -15.89 11.07 4.86
CA ASN A 120 -16.88 10.52 5.78
C ASN A 120 -16.35 10.40 7.22
N ASN A 121 -15.12 10.84 7.48
CA ASN A 121 -14.46 10.72 8.78
C ASN A 121 -14.49 9.27 9.30
N LYS A 122 -13.98 8.32 8.51
CA LYS A 122 -14.05 6.88 8.76
C LYS A 122 -12.68 6.21 8.72
N THR A 123 -12.60 5.05 9.39
CA THR A 123 -11.45 4.15 9.35
C THR A 123 -11.90 2.71 9.12
N GLY A 124 -11.03 1.89 8.54
CA GLY A 124 -11.23 0.44 8.38
C GLY A 124 -11.58 0.03 6.94
N HIS A 125 -11.44 -1.27 6.67
CA HIS A 125 -11.56 -1.87 5.33
C HIS A 125 -12.99 -1.97 4.77
N GLU A 126 -14.01 -1.83 5.61
CA GLU A 126 -15.42 -1.98 5.20
C GLU A 126 -16.27 -0.78 5.61
N ALA A 127 -15.63 0.39 5.78
CA ALA A 127 -16.28 1.61 6.24
C ALA A 127 -17.45 2.08 5.33
N ASP A 128 -17.42 1.73 4.05
CA ASP A 128 -18.46 2.01 3.06
C ASP A 128 -19.52 0.90 2.93
N GLY A 129 -19.48 -0.10 3.81
CA GLY A 129 -20.36 -1.28 3.77
C GLY A 129 -20.00 -2.28 2.67
N LYS A 130 -18.83 -2.16 2.04
CA LYS A 130 -18.32 -3.10 1.04
C LYS A 130 -17.01 -3.72 1.51
N THR A 131 -16.77 -4.97 1.14
CA THR A 131 -15.44 -5.58 1.27
C THR A 131 -14.48 -4.97 0.24
N PRO A 132 -13.15 -5.06 0.45
CA PRO A 132 -12.18 -4.67 -0.57
C PRO A 132 -12.41 -5.37 -1.92
N SER A 133 -12.79 -6.65 -1.90
CA SER A 133 -13.10 -7.43 -3.11
C SER A 133 -14.31 -6.85 -3.84
N GLN A 134 -15.36 -6.50 -3.10
CA GLN A 134 -16.56 -5.87 -3.67
C GLN A 134 -16.28 -4.50 -4.27
N ARG A 135 -15.33 -3.72 -3.71
CA ARG A 135 -14.90 -2.45 -4.30
C ARG A 135 -14.15 -2.65 -5.62
N LEU A 136 -13.25 -3.62 -5.68
CA LEU A 136 -12.55 -3.99 -6.92
C LEU A 136 -13.51 -4.56 -7.98
N ASP A 137 -14.43 -5.44 -7.58
CA ASP A 137 -15.42 -6.06 -8.48
C ASP A 137 -16.50 -5.08 -8.96
N ALA A 138 -16.65 -3.92 -8.32
CA ALA A 138 -17.52 -2.87 -8.83
C ALA A 138 -16.98 -2.22 -10.11
N ASN A 139 -15.69 -2.41 -10.42
CA ASN A 139 -15.13 -2.08 -11.72
C ASN A 139 -15.28 -3.29 -12.67
N PRO A 140 -16.08 -3.19 -13.75
CA PRO A 140 -16.35 -4.33 -14.64
C PRO A 140 -15.10 -4.89 -15.33
N THR A 141 -14.11 -4.05 -15.61
CA THR A 141 -12.85 -4.48 -16.21
C THR A 141 -12.11 -5.40 -15.24
N ILE A 142 -11.92 -4.94 -13.99
CA ILE A 142 -11.28 -5.73 -12.93
C ILE A 142 -12.08 -7.03 -12.70
N GLN A 143 -13.39 -6.94 -12.49
CA GLN A 143 -14.26 -8.08 -12.20
C GLN A 143 -14.14 -9.19 -13.24
N ALA A 144 -14.05 -8.83 -14.52
CA ALA A 144 -14.00 -9.80 -15.61
C ALA A 144 -12.74 -10.69 -15.59
N CYS A 145 -11.70 -10.28 -14.87
CA CYS A 145 -10.39 -10.92 -14.93
C CYS A 145 -9.68 -10.95 -13.57
N ARG A 146 -10.40 -10.73 -12.45
CA ARG A 146 -9.82 -10.81 -11.11
C ARG A 146 -9.81 -12.23 -10.59
N GLU A 147 -8.64 -12.70 -10.23
CA GLU A 147 -8.46 -13.95 -9.53
C GLU A 147 -8.37 -13.72 -8.01
N SER A 148 -8.60 -14.78 -7.23
CA SER A 148 -8.75 -14.65 -5.78
C SER A 148 -7.40 -14.64 -5.08
N LEU A 149 -7.17 -13.60 -4.29
CA LEU A 149 -6.08 -13.52 -3.32
C LEU A 149 -6.65 -13.48 -1.89
N SER A 150 -5.90 -13.99 -0.93
CA SER A 150 -6.29 -14.02 0.51
C SER A 150 -6.18 -12.64 1.20
N ARG A 151 -5.42 -11.73 0.58
CA ARG A 151 -5.20 -10.34 0.99
C ARG A 151 -5.15 -9.49 -0.26
N ILE A 152 -5.84 -8.36 -0.26
CA ILE A 152 -5.91 -7.46 -1.42
C ILE A 152 -5.89 -5.97 -1.07
N GLU A 153 -5.82 -5.63 0.22
CA GLU A 153 -5.86 -4.23 0.65
C GLU A 153 -5.03 -4.00 1.92
N ASN A 154 -4.25 -2.92 1.91
CA ASN A 154 -3.67 -2.32 3.11
C ASN A 154 -4.14 -0.88 3.26
N LEU A 155 -4.30 -0.44 4.51
CA LEU A 155 -4.63 0.93 4.86
C LEU A 155 -3.55 1.49 5.79
N ALA A 156 -3.19 2.75 5.64
CA ALA A 156 -2.35 3.47 6.59
C ALA A 156 -2.99 4.82 6.91
N TYR A 157 -2.91 5.21 8.19
CA TYR A 157 -3.46 6.47 8.69
C TYR A 157 -2.40 7.21 9.51
N PHE A 158 -2.13 8.46 9.15
CA PHE A 158 -1.20 9.31 9.87
C PHE A 158 -1.92 10.56 10.35
N TRP A 159 -2.30 10.57 11.63
CA TRP A 159 -3.04 11.67 12.23
C TRP A 159 -2.13 12.75 12.84
N GLY A 160 -2.50 14.01 12.63
CA GLY A 160 -1.79 15.19 13.13
C GLY A 160 -2.68 16.14 13.92
N ILE A 161 -2.17 16.66 15.03
CA ILE A 161 -2.85 17.71 15.83
C ILE A 161 -2.60 19.13 15.28
N SER A 162 -1.77 19.27 14.25
CA SER A 162 -1.56 20.50 13.49
C SER A 162 -1.80 20.21 12.01
N ALA A 163 -2.01 21.26 11.19
CA ALA A 163 -2.20 21.16 9.73
C ALA A 163 -0.92 20.75 8.97
N PHE A 164 0.09 20.19 9.66
CA PHE A 164 1.32 19.75 9.05
C PHE A 164 1.07 18.42 8.33
N GLN A 165 1.45 18.35 7.06
CA GLN A 165 1.41 17.12 6.27
C GLN A 165 2.39 16.10 6.84
N THR A 166 1.98 14.84 6.91
CA THR A 166 2.91 13.77 7.30
C THR A 166 4.03 13.70 6.27
N PRO A 167 5.30 13.85 6.68
CA PRO A 167 6.40 13.74 5.76
C PRO A 167 6.57 12.28 5.36
N LEU A 168 6.83 12.05 4.07
CA LEU A 168 7.05 10.73 3.49
C LEU A 168 5.88 9.73 3.73
N PRO A 169 4.62 10.11 3.45
CA PRO A 169 3.47 9.29 3.85
C PRO A 169 3.41 7.95 3.12
N ILE A 170 3.89 7.89 1.88
CA ILE A 170 3.92 6.64 1.11
C ILE A 170 5.01 5.71 1.64
N GLU A 171 6.20 6.25 1.88
CA GLU A 171 7.34 5.48 2.36
C GLU A 171 7.09 4.96 3.78
N LYS A 172 6.48 5.78 4.63
CA LYS A 172 6.02 5.36 5.96
C LYS A 172 4.92 4.32 5.88
N ALA A 173 3.94 4.45 4.98
CA ALA A 173 2.89 3.45 4.85
C ALA A 173 3.48 2.08 4.50
N VAL A 174 4.37 2.03 3.50
CA VAL A 174 5.05 0.77 3.14
C VAL A 174 5.93 0.26 4.28
N TYR A 175 6.62 1.14 5.00
CA TYR A 175 7.44 0.76 6.15
C TYR A 175 6.59 0.18 7.28
N ASP A 176 5.50 0.84 7.68
CA ASP A 176 4.61 0.40 8.75
C ASP A 176 3.99 -0.95 8.41
N TRP A 177 3.48 -1.12 7.18
CA TRP A 177 2.95 -2.41 6.72
C TRP A 177 3.99 -3.52 6.76
N MET A 178 5.27 -3.22 6.51
CA MET A 178 6.33 -4.22 6.50
C MET A 178 6.91 -4.50 7.88
N TYR A 179 7.06 -3.49 8.74
CA TYR A 179 7.96 -3.56 9.90
C TYR A 179 7.29 -3.17 11.23
N GLU A 180 6.16 -2.47 11.21
CA GLU A 180 5.41 -2.06 12.42
C GLU A 180 3.98 -2.61 12.38
N ASP A 181 3.85 -3.94 12.26
CA ASP A 181 2.58 -4.61 12.01
C ASP A 181 2.24 -5.76 12.98
N ALA A 182 2.96 -5.88 14.09
CA ALA A 182 2.74 -6.93 15.08
C ALA A 182 1.31 -6.89 15.66
N LEU A 183 0.75 -5.68 15.85
CA LEU A 183 -0.63 -5.51 16.35
C LEU A 183 -1.71 -5.99 15.37
N SER A 184 -1.43 -6.01 14.07
CA SER A 184 -2.34 -6.58 13.06
C SER A 184 -2.01 -8.06 12.76
N SER A 185 -1.19 -8.70 13.60
CA SER A 185 -0.68 -10.06 13.38
C SER A 185 0.02 -10.21 12.03
N TRP A 186 0.74 -9.18 11.59
CA TRP A 186 1.46 -9.13 10.32
C TRP A 186 0.58 -9.21 9.06
N GLY A 187 -0.73 -8.96 9.18
CA GLY A 187 -1.66 -9.06 8.06
C GLY A 187 -1.41 -8.07 6.91
N HIS A 188 -0.82 -6.90 7.19
CA HIS A 188 -0.43 -5.95 6.16
C HIS A 188 0.87 -6.37 5.48
N ARG A 189 1.83 -6.88 6.26
CA ARG A 189 3.07 -7.47 5.72
C ARG A 189 2.74 -8.64 4.81
N ASP A 190 1.75 -9.45 5.22
CA ASP A 190 1.26 -10.56 4.42
C ASP A 190 0.74 -10.11 3.06
N ALA A 191 0.01 -9.00 3.00
CA ALA A 191 -0.45 -8.44 1.73
C ALA A 191 0.70 -7.91 0.85
N VAL A 192 1.75 -7.33 1.44
CA VAL A 192 2.92 -6.84 0.69
C VAL A 192 3.73 -8.01 0.08
N LEU A 193 3.86 -9.11 0.83
CA LEU A 193 4.69 -10.26 0.49
C LEU A 193 3.90 -11.45 -0.07
N ILE A 194 2.60 -11.31 -0.34
CA ILE A 194 1.80 -12.39 -0.90
C ILE A 194 2.40 -12.89 -2.23
N ASP A 195 2.59 -14.20 -2.32
CA ASP A 195 3.21 -14.89 -3.46
C ASP A 195 2.25 -15.88 -4.15
N ALA A 196 1.02 -16.01 -3.62
CA ALA A 196 -0.03 -16.88 -4.11
C ALA A 196 -0.79 -16.29 -5.32
N TYR A 197 -0.09 -15.58 -6.20
CA TYR A 197 -0.63 -15.16 -7.49
C TYR A 197 -0.67 -16.36 -8.45
N ASN A 198 -1.52 -16.31 -9.48
CA ASN A 198 -1.43 -17.24 -10.60
C ASN A 198 -0.59 -16.65 -11.73
N ASP A 199 0.39 -17.43 -12.21
CA ASP A 199 1.40 -16.97 -13.16
C ASP A 199 0.84 -16.87 -14.59
N ASN A 200 0.11 -15.78 -14.83
CA ASN A 200 -0.77 -15.61 -15.97
C ASN A 200 -0.24 -14.62 -17.03
N ASN A 201 0.66 -13.72 -16.66
CA ASN A 201 1.05 -12.57 -17.52
C ASN A 201 2.55 -12.52 -17.89
N SER A 202 3.46 -13.06 -17.06
CA SER A 202 4.88 -13.20 -17.42
C SER A 202 5.65 -14.07 -16.43
N ASP A 203 6.56 -14.91 -16.92
CA ASP A 203 7.37 -15.86 -16.12
C ASP A 203 8.15 -15.24 -14.93
N ASN A 204 8.26 -13.91 -14.81
CA ASN A 204 9.09 -13.22 -13.82
C ASN A 204 8.43 -12.04 -13.07
N GLN A 205 7.19 -11.67 -13.38
CA GLN A 205 6.45 -10.61 -12.69
C GLN A 205 4.98 -10.96 -12.58
N GLU A 206 4.36 -10.64 -11.44
CA GLU A 206 3.04 -11.16 -11.12
C GLU A 206 2.19 -10.17 -10.34
N GLY A 207 0.96 -9.94 -10.81
CA GLY A 207 0.02 -9.02 -10.20
C GLY A 207 0.31 -7.54 -10.42
N PHE A 208 -0.69 -6.73 -10.11
CA PHE A 208 -0.63 -5.27 -10.21
C PHE A 208 -0.94 -4.62 -8.86
N LEU A 209 -0.47 -3.38 -8.73
CA LEU A 209 -0.66 -2.51 -7.57
C LEU A 209 -1.52 -1.30 -7.94
N GLY A 210 -2.32 -0.82 -7.00
CA GLY A 210 -2.88 0.53 -7.05
C GLY A 210 -2.71 1.22 -5.71
N ILE A 211 -2.41 2.52 -5.75
CA ILE A 211 -2.22 3.36 -4.55
C ILE A 211 -3.17 4.55 -4.62
N GLY A 212 -3.98 4.70 -3.59
CA GLY A 212 -4.79 5.88 -3.32
C GLY A 212 -4.23 6.66 -2.15
N ARG A 213 -4.31 7.99 -2.22
CA ARG A 213 -3.96 8.86 -1.10
C ARG A 213 -4.95 10.00 -0.93
N ALA A 214 -5.37 10.25 0.30
CA ALA A 214 -6.19 11.40 0.66
C ALA A 214 -5.56 12.13 1.84
N SER A 215 -5.59 13.46 1.80
CA SER A 215 -4.96 14.35 2.79
C SER A 215 -5.93 15.47 3.13
N GLY A 216 -6.17 15.70 4.42
CA GLY A 216 -7.03 16.78 4.87
C GLY A 216 -7.47 16.63 6.31
N GLY A 217 -8.54 17.32 6.69
CA GLY A 217 -9.12 17.23 8.01
C GLY A 217 -10.23 18.26 8.23
N PRO A 218 -10.84 18.28 9.42
CA PRO A 218 -10.53 17.45 10.58
C PRO A 218 -10.92 15.97 10.39
N HIS A 219 -10.25 15.06 11.10
CA HIS A 219 -10.54 13.62 11.11
C HIS A 219 -10.35 13.05 12.51
N SER A 220 -11.11 12.02 12.87
CA SER A 220 -11.07 11.37 14.17
C SER A 220 -10.61 9.94 14.03
N SER A 221 -9.76 9.49 14.96
CA SER A 221 -9.67 8.07 15.30
C SER A 221 -10.80 7.72 16.28
N PRO A 222 -11.06 6.43 16.56
CA PRO A 222 -12.05 6.04 17.56
C PRO A 222 -11.86 6.66 18.95
N SER A 223 -10.64 7.09 19.29
CA SER A 223 -10.28 7.58 20.63
C SER A 223 -9.97 9.08 20.69
N ARG A 224 -9.77 9.76 19.55
CA ARG A 224 -9.30 11.14 19.52
C ARG A 224 -9.64 11.85 18.21
N SER A 225 -9.94 13.16 18.28
CA SER A 225 -10.04 14.03 17.11
C SER A 225 -8.71 14.71 16.78
N TYR A 226 -8.46 14.86 15.49
CA TYR A 226 -7.26 15.43 14.90
C TYR A 226 -7.62 16.51 13.88
N ASN A 227 -6.68 17.43 13.68
CA ASN A 227 -6.86 18.53 12.74
C ASN A 227 -6.51 18.12 11.30
N HIS A 228 -5.70 17.06 11.17
CA HIS A 228 -5.23 16.56 9.88
C HIS A 228 -5.09 15.03 9.91
N VAL A 229 -5.25 14.40 8.75
CA VAL A 229 -4.92 13.00 8.49
C VAL A 229 -4.33 12.85 7.08
N GLU A 230 -3.35 11.97 6.95
CA GLU A 230 -3.00 11.36 5.67
C GLU A 230 -3.51 9.92 5.67
N ILE A 231 -4.24 9.54 4.62
CA ILE A 231 -4.78 8.21 4.41
C ILE A 231 -4.14 7.63 3.16
N VAL A 232 -3.52 6.47 3.28
CA VAL A 232 -2.97 5.71 2.14
C VAL A 232 -3.71 4.39 2.03
N VAL A 233 -4.21 4.10 0.84
CA VAL A 233 -4.88 2.84 0.50
C VAL A 233 -4.04 2.13 -0.56
N MET A 234 -3.69 0.88 -0.31
CA MET A 234 -3.08 0.00 -1.29
C MET A 234 -4.09 -1.06 -1.69
N ASN A 235 -4.27 -1.29 -2.98
CA ASN A 235 -4.92 -2.49 -3.48
C ASN A 235 -3.94 -3.30 -4.34
N ILE A 236 -4.05 -4.62 -4.27
CA ILE A 236 -3.35 -5.53 -5.19
C ILE A 236 -4.36 -6.35 -5.98
N PHE A 237 -3.98 -6.69 -7.21
CA PHE A 237 -4.83 -7.32 -8.20
C PHE A 237 -4.09 -8.47 -8.86
N ASP A 238 -4.66 -9.66 -8.80
CA ASP A 238 -4.21 -10.81 -9.57
C ASP A 238 -5.07 -10.94 -10.84
N PRO A 239 -4.51 -10.64 -12.02
CA PRO A 239 -5.20 -10.74 -13.29
C PRO A 239 -5.22 -12.18 -13.84
N CYS A 240 -6.30 -12.53 -14.53
CA CYS A 240 -6.34 -13.67 -15.45
C CYS A 240 -5.42 -13.46 -16.65
N ALA A 241 -5.03 -14.55 -17.33
CA ALA A 241 -4.04 -14.54 -18.43
C ALA A 241 -4.38 -13.68 -19.66
N SER A 242 -5.64 -13.27 -19.81
CA SER A 242 -6.04 -12.37 -20.90
C SER A 242 -5.89 -10.89 -20.57
N TRP A 243 -5.40 -10.54 -19.38
CA TRP A 243 -5.22 -9.14 -19.00
C TRP A 243 -4.08 -8.49 -19.78
N ALA A 244 -4.45 -7.64 -20.73
CA ALA A 244 -3.47 -6.79 -21.39
C ALA A 244 -3.02 -5.70 -20.41
N SER A 245 -1.70 -5.51 -20.28
CA SER A 245 -1.16 -4.34 -19.60
C SER A 245 -1.70 -3.07 -20.27
N ASP A 246 -2.03 -2.07 -19.44
CA ASP A 246 -2.45 -0.76 -19.94
C ASP A 246 -1.39 -0.21 -20.91
N SER A 247 -1.84 0.04 -22.13
CA SER A 247 -1.03 0.58 -23.24
C SER A 247 -1.66 1.84 -23.80
N THR A 248 -2.70 2.34 -23.15
CA THR A 248 -3.39 3.56 -23.55
C THR A 248 -2.82 4.76 -22.80
N ALA A 249 -2.69 5.89 -23.49
CA ALA A 249 -2.20 7.10 -22.87
C ALA A 249 -3.35 7.86 -22.18
N PRO A 250 -3.09 8.57 -21.08
CA PRO A 250 -4.10 9.34 -20.40
C PRO A 250 -4.72 10.40 -21.32
N THR A 251 -6.04 10.47 -21.32
CA THR A 251 -6.82 11.49 -22.01
C THR A 251 -7.39 12.48 -21.01
N PHE A 252 -7.26 13.78 -21.28
CA PHE A 252 -7.82 14.79 -20.40
C PHE A 252 -9.35 14.71 -20.38
N ALA A 253 -9.92 14.85 -19.18
CA ALA A 253 -11.36 14.95 -19.02
C ALA A 253 -11.88 16.22 -19.72
N SER A 254 -13.11 16.19 -20.22
CA SER A 254 -13.73 17.36 -20.84
C SER A 254 -13.71 18.58 -19.90
N GLY A 255 -13.26 19.73 -20.41
CA GLY A 255 -13.06 20.95 -19.63
C GLY A 255 -11.76 21.00 -18.81
N TYR A 256 -10.86 20.04 -19.00
CA TYR A 256 -9.50 20.00 -18.42
C TYR A 256 -8.44 19.85 -19.53
N PRO A 257 -7.17 20.23 -19.25
CA PRO A 257 -6.71 20.98 -18.07
C PRO A 257 -7.32 22.39 -18.02
N LYS A 258 -7.44 22.97 -16.83
CA LYS A 258 -7.96 24.33 -16.65
C LYS A 258 -7.24 25.07 -15.53
N THR A 259 -7.34 26.40 -15.55
CA THR A 259 -6.84 27.26 -14.49
C THR A 259 -7.94 27.63 -13.50
N ALA A 260 -7.60 27.78 -12.22
CA ALA A 260 -8.46 28.37 -11.19
C ALA A 260 -7.66 29.37 -10.34
N ASN A 261 -8.37 30.17 -9.52
CA ASN A 261 -7.79 31.13 -8.56
C ASN A 261 -6.70 32.03 -9.16
N VAL A 262 -6.90 32.49 -10.39
CA VAL A 262 -5.91 33.29 -11.12
C VAL A 262 -5.74 34.66 -10.44
N THR A 263 -4.50 34.98 -10.08
CA THR A 263 -4.08 36.28 -9.58
C THR A 263 -3.07 36.92 -10.54
N HIS A 264 -2.50 38.06 -10.17
CA HIS A 264 -1.48 38.73 -10.99
C HIS A 264 -0.22 37.87 -11.20
N ASN A 265 0.13 37.00 -10.26
CA ASN A 265 1.38 36.23 -10.26
C ASN A 265 1.23 34.76 -9.87
N ALA A 266 -0.01 34.25 -9.76
CA ALA A 266 -0.28 32.86 -9.44
C ALA A 266 -1.54 32.35 -10.15
N LEU A 267 -1.59 31.03 -10.35
CA LEU A 267 -2.78 30.29 -10.77
C LEU A 267 -2.70 28.88 -10.22
N ASP A 268 -3.86 28.24 -10.05
CA ASP A 268 -3.94 26.80 -9.84
C ASP A 268 -4.11 26.11 -11.21
N LEU A 269 -3.19 25.22 -11.57
CA LEU A 269 -3.36 24.35 -12.73
C LEU A 269 -4.07 23.07 -12.29
N LEU A 270 -5.35 22.97 -12.61
CA LEU A 270 -6.16 21.81 -12.32
C LEU A 270 -6.07 20.85 -13.50
N VAL A 271 -5.61 19.62 -13.24
CA VAL A 271 -5.53 18.54 -14.22
C VAL A 271 -6.45 17.41 -13.81
N LYS A 272 -7.20 16.89 -14.78
CA LYS A 272 -8.03 15.71 -14.62
C LYS A 272 -7.97 14.90 -15.92
N ALA A 273 -7.73 13.62 -15.79
CA ALA A 273 -7.72 12.67 -16.90
C ALA A 273 -8.65 11.49 -16.59
N ASN A 274 -8.90 10.66 -17.60
CA ASN A 274 -9.62 9.39 -17.45
C ASN A 274 -8.83 8.34 -16.65
N GLU A 275 -7.56 8.60 -16.39
CA GLU A 275 -6.67 7.74 -15.62
C GLU A 275 -5.56 8.54 -14.94
N ASN A 276 -4.92 7.92 -13.94
CA ASN A 276 -3.78 8.53 -13.26
C ASN A 276 -2.57 8.57 -14.20
N GLY A 277 -1.88 9.70 -14.22
CA GLY A 277 -0.71 9.88 -15.04
C GLY A 277 0.10 11.09 -14.59
N LYS A 278 1.26 11.30 -15.21
CA LYS A 278 2.07 12.50 -14.98
C LYS A 278 1.71 13.57 -16.01
N ALA A 279 1.20 14.69 -15.53
CA ALA A 279 1.00 15.87 -16.35
C ALA A 279 2.24 16.76 -16.31
N HIS A 280 2.73 17.15 -17.47
CA HIS A 280 3.81 18.13 -17.61
C HIS A 280 3.21 19.45 -18.11
N TYR A 281 3.70 20.57 -17.59
CA TYR A 281 3.31 21.91 -18.06
C TYR A 281 4.55 22.76 -18.28
N ILE A 282 4.43 23.74 -19.17
CA ILE A 282 5.47 24.73 -19.47
C ILE A 282 4.81 26.10 -19.37
N VAL A 283 5.46 27.03 -18.67
CA VAL A 283 5.06 28.44 -18.64
C VAL A 283 5.89 29.17 -19.69
N LEU A 284 5.21 29.79 -20.65
CA LEU A 284 5.82 30.55 -21.74
C LEU A 284 5.62 32.06 -21.52
N ALA A 285 6.52 32.86 -22.09
CA ALA A 285 6.37 34.31 -22.12
C ALA A 285 5.20 34.71 -23.03
N ASP A 286 4.64 35.91 -22.81
CA ASP A 286 3.58 36.43 -23.67
C ASP A 286 4.08 36.58 -25.12
N GLY A 287 3.36 35.96 -26.07
CA GLY A 287 3.72 35.92 -27.50
C GLY A 287 4.77 34.89 -27.91
N ALA A 288 5.17 33.95 -27.04
CA ALA A 288 6.04 32.83 -27.36
C ALA A 288 5.36 31.71 -28.16
#